data_AF-A0A355IX85-F1
#
_entry.id   AF-A0A355IX85-F1
#
_cell.length_a   1.000
_cell.length_b   1.000
_cell.length_c   1.000
_cell.angle_alpha   90.00
_cell.angle_beta   90.00
_cell.angle_gamma   90.00
#
_symmetry.space_group_name_H-M   'P 1'
#
loop_
_entity.id
_entity.type
_entity.pdbx_description
1 polymer ?
#
loop_
_entity_poly.entity_id
_entity_poly.type
_entity_poly.pdbx_seq_one_letter_code
_entity_poly.pdbx_strand_id
1 'polypeptide(L)'
;MLYQLTGIDTHIDFGFGITGEAYYSSAQYLFDNKESIKSVQQVEMPTSYLYRHSIELFLKSLIIIFHKRLKLAYNNEPFDTTKPKVFICGAWKDLYTCHWIDELYNYWLNELLLKNKSKLDEIAPKGEWQEENTISKLFPLIAGYDRDSSFFRYPITKNSSLDQKKYTMQRLDLKRLESIFSGEDTRKNKKFGRVFMLLENDDKEIVDGFESTEDVLDNVTQALKEVSYYFYCIHIMTRITLCGGN
;
A
#
# COMPACT_ATOMS: atom_id res chain seq x y z
N MET A 1 7.19 -21.05 -11.46
CA MET A 1 7.75 -20.90 -10.10
C MET A 1 9.26 -21.15 -10.05
N LEU A 2 9.96 -21.23 -11.19
CA LEU A 2 11.40 -21.41 -11.20
C LEU A 2 12.11 -20.25 -10.49
N TYR A 3 11.62 -19.02 -10.66
CA TYR A 3 12.20 -17.84 -10.00
C TYR A 3 12.18 -17.88 -8.48
N GLN A 4 11.25 -18.61 -7.86
CA GLN A 4 11.22 -18.77 -6.40
C GLN A 4 12.37 -19.65 -5.90
N LEU A 5 13.05 -20.36 -6.80
CA LEU A 5 14.11 -21.31 -6.51
C LEU A 5 15.47 -20.87 -7.08
N THR A 6 15.56 -19.68 -7.70
CA THR A 6 16.80 -19.15 -8.28
C THR A 6 17.27 -17.90 -7.54
N GLY A 7 18.56 -17.57 -7.70
CA GLY A 7 19.14 -16.34 -7.17
C GLY A 7 18.43 -15.09 -7.71
N ILE A 8 18.24 -14.09 -6.85
CA ILE A 8 17.58 -12.81 -7.19
C ILE A 8 18.28 -12.11 -8.36
N ASP A 9 19.60 -12.26 -8.46
CA ASP A 9 20.43 -11.73 -9.54
C ASP A 9 20.07 -12.28 -10.93
N THR A 10 19.41 -13.44 -11.00
CA THR A 10 18.98 -14.04 -12.26
C THR A 10 17.58 -13.62 -12.69
N HIS A 11 16.86 -12.86 -11.86
CA HIS A 11 15.46 -12.52 -12.11
C HIS A 11 15.38 -11.38 -13.13
N ILE A 12 14.47 -11.50 -14.09
CA ILE A 12 14.27 -10.51 -15.16
C ILE A 12 13.92 -9.11 -14.61
N ASP A 13 13.29 -9.06 -13.45
CA ASP A 13 12.83 -7.88 -12.74
C ASP A 13 13.74 -7.49 -11.56
N PHE A 14 14.97 -8.01 -11.52
CA PHE A 14 15.95 -7.71 -10.47
C PHE A 14 15.47 -8.05 -9.05
N GLY A 15 14.54 -9.01 -8.91
CA GLY A 15 14.03 -9.49 -7.63
C GLY A 15 12.92 -8.64 -7.00
N PHE A 16 12.41 -7.64 -7.71
CA PHE A 16 11.30 -6.82 -7.21
C PHE A 16 10.08 -7.68 -6.85
N GLY A 17 9.67 -8.58 -7.74
CA GLY A 17 8.49 -9.40 -7.58
C GLY A 17 8.59 -10.36 -6.39
N ILE A 18 9.67 -11.13 -6.30
CA ILE A 18 9.88 -12.08 -5.18
C ILE A 18 9.99 -11.36 -3.84
N THR A 19 10.59 -10.17 -3.82
CA THR A 19 10.63 -9.33 -2.61
C THR A 19 9.23 -8.84 -2.27
N GLY A 20 8.44 -8.40 -3.27
CA GLY A 20 7.04 -8.02 -3.11
C GLY A 20 6.18 -9.14 -2.51
N GLU A 21 6.39 -10.40 -2.92
CA GLU A 21 5.73 -11.57 -2.34
C GLU A 21 6.04 -11.72 -0.85
N ALA A 22 7.31 -11.59 -0.45
CA ALA A 22 7.69 -11.68 0.95
C ALA A 22 7.04 -10.56 1.80
N TYR A 23 6.98 -9.33 1.29
CA TYR A 23 6.29 -8.22 1.95
C TYR A 23 4.79 -8.47 2.07
N TYR A 24 4.15 -8.93 1.00
CA TYR A 24 2.73 -9.28 0.99
C TYR A 24 2.40 -10.38 2.00
N SER A 25 3.13 -11.50 1.99
CA SER A 25 2.91 -12.60 2.92
C SER A 25 3.14 -12.18 4.38
N SER A 26 4.13 -11.33 4.63
CA SER A 26 4.39 -10.77 5.97
C SER A 26 3.24 -9.86 6.43
N ALA A 27 2.73 -9.01 5.54
CA ALA A 27 1.58 -8.15 5.81
C ALA A 27 0.32 -8.97 6.11
N GLN A 28 0.10 -10.04 5.34
CA GLN A 28 -1.01 -10.96 5.54
C GLN A 28 -0.94 -11.65 6.91
N TYR A 29 0.24 -12.15 7.28
CA TYR A 29 0.43 -12.74 8.60
C TYR A 29 0.12 -11.76 9.73
N LEU A 30 0.63 -10.52 9.66
CA LEU A 30 0.36 -9.51 10.69
C LEU A 30 -1.11 -9.09 10.72
N PHE A 31 -1.76 -9.00 9.56
CA PHE A 31 -3.17 -8.68 9.46
C PHE A 31 -4.03 -9.76 10.15
N ASP A 32 -3.79 -11.03 9.82
CA ASP A 32 -4.56 -12.16 10.35
C ASP A 32 -4.29 -12.40 11.84
N ASN A 33 -3.15 -11.95 12.36
CA ASN A 33 -2.74 -12.09 13.76
C ASN A 33 -2.75 -10.77 14.53
N LYS A 34 -3.52 -9.76 14.07
CA LYS A 34 -3.55 -8.40 14.65
C LYS A 34 -3.79 -8.42 16.17
N GLU A 35 -4.67 -9.30 16.66
CA GLU A 35 -5.01 -9.41 18.09
C GLU A 35 -3.83 -9.89 18.96
N SER A 36 -2.82 -10.52 18.38
CA SER A 36 -1.62 -10.98 19.10
C SER A 36 -0.58 -9.87 19.29
N ILE A 37 -0.76 -8.71 18.63
CA ILE A 37 0.17 -7.59 18.69
C ILE A 37 -0.05 -6.83 20.01
N LYS A 38 0.98 -6.83 20.88
CA LYS A 38 0.92 -6.20 22.21
C LYS A 38 1.14 -4.68 22.19
N SER A 39 0.77 -4.00 21.11
CA SER A 39 0.81 -2.53 21.03
C SER A 39 -0.59 -1.96 21.17
N VAL A 40 -0.73 -0.87 21.92
CA VAL A 40 -2.00 -0.17 22.13
C VAL A 40 -2.22 0.98 21.13
N GLN A 41 -1.20 1.33 20.36
CA GLN A 41 -1.27 2.37 19.33
C GLN A 41 -0.53 1.94 18.07
N GLN A 42 -0.95 2.49 16.92
CA GLN A 42 -0.27 2.31 15.63
C GLN A 42 -0.16 0.85 15.16
N VAL A 43 -1.05 -0.03 15.61
CA VAL A 43 -1.02 -1.46 15.29
C VAL A 43 -1.15 -1.69 13.78
N GLU A 44 -1.91 -0.84 13.11
CA GLU A 44 -2.17 -0.90 11.67
C GLU A 44 -0.97 -0.47 10.84
N MET A 45 -0.11 0.42 11.37
CA MET A 45 0.93 1.09 10.60
C MET A 45 1.94 0.12 9.96
N PRO A 46 2.51 -0.88 10.67
CA PRO A 46 3.41 -1.85 10.05
C PRO A 46 2.71 -2.66 8.96
N THR A 47 1.48 -3.13 9.20
CA THR A 47 0.72 -3.93 8.25
C THR A 47 0.40 -3.12 6.98
N SER A 48 -0.09 -1.89 7.13
CA SER A 48 -0.37 -0.98 6.01
C SER A 48 0.92 -0.65 5.23
N TYR A 49 2.04 -0.41 5.93
CA TYR A 49 3.32 -0.17 5.28
C TYR A 49 3.75 -1.35 4.41
N LEU A 50 3.67 -2.58 4.94
CA LEU A 50 4.10 -3.77 4.21
C LEU A 50 3.23 -4.02 2.97
N TYR A 51 1.91 -3.93 3.07
CA TYR A 51 1.02 -4.03 1.90
C TYR A 51 1.28 -2.91 0.88
N ARG A 52 1.48 -1.69 1.34
CA ARG A 52 1.78 -0.55 0.46
C ARG A 52 3.12 -0.75 -0.26
N HIS A 53 4.10 -1.32 0.42
CA HIS A 53 5.40 -1.58 -0.16
C HIS A 53 5.36 -2.76 -1.15
N SER A 54 4.63 -3.84 -0.86
CA SER A 54 4.45 -4.93 -1.82
C SER A 54 3.80 -4.45 -3.12
N ILE A 55 2.78 -3.57 -3.04
CA ILE A 55 2.18 -2.95 -4.24
C ILE A 55 3.23 -2.22 -5.09
N GLU A 56 4.07 -1.39 -4.48
CA GLU A 56 5.14 -0.68 -5.20
C GLU A 56 6.10 -1.66 -5.88
N LEU A 57 6.54 -2.70 -5.17
CA LEU A 57 7.48 -3.68 -5.69
C LEU A 57 6.86 -4.49 -6.85
N PHE A 58 5.60 -4.91 -6.73
CA PHE A 58 4.90 -5.58 -7.83
C PHE A 58 4.74 -4.69 -9.05
N LEU A 59 4.35 -3.42 -8.87
CA LEU A 59 4.24 -2.48 -9.98
C LEU A 59 5.59 -2.27 -10.68
N LYS A 60 6.67 -2.08 -9.92
CA LYS A 60 8.03 -1.97 -10.47
C LYS A 60 8.41 -3.24 -11.25
N SER A 61 8.15 -4.41 -10.68
CA SER A 61 8.39 -5.70 -11.33
C SER A 61 7.63 -5.82 -12.66
N LEU A 62 6.31 -5.58 -12.64
CA LEU A 62 5.46 -5.66 -13.81
C LEU A 62 5.90 -4.70 -14.91
N ILE A 63 6.24 -3.46 -14.56
CA ILE A 63 6.79 -2.48 -15.51
C ILE A 63 8.02 -3.05 -16.20
N ILE A 64 8.99 -3.57 -15.44
CA ILE A 64 10.23 -4.12 -16.00
C ILE A 64 9.95 -5.33 -16.89
N ILE A 65 9.10 -6.25 -16.43
CA ILE A 65 8.73 -7.46 -17.17
C ILE A 65 8.09 -7.09 -18.50
N PHE A 66 7.12 -6.18 -18.50
CA PHE A 66 6.41 -5.78 -19.72
C PHE A 66 7.36 -5.14 -20.71
N HIS A 67 8.20 -4.19 -20.29
CA HIS A 67 9.21 -3.59 -21.16
C HIS A 67 10.13 -4.64 -21.78
N LYS A 68 10.70 -5.54 -20.97
CA LYS A 68 11.64 -6.56 -21.46
C LYS A 68 10.98 -7.57 -22.39
N ARG A 69 9.78 -8.05 -22.05
CA ARG A 69 9.07 -9.11 -22.81
C ARG A 69 8.43 -8.56 -24.08
N LEU A 70 7.96 -7.32 -24.07
CA LEU A 70 7.39 -6.66 -25.24
C LEU A 70 8.46 -5.94 -26.10
N LYS A 71 9.71 -5.88 -25.62
CA LYS A 71 10.86 -5.18 -26.22
C LYS A 71 10.62 -3.67 -26.38
N LEU A 72 10.04 -3.05 -25.36
CA LEU A 72 9.74 -1.61 -25.33
C LEU A 72 10.89 -0.84 -24.70
N ALA A 73 11.44 0.14 -25.41
CA ALA A 73 12.49 1.01 -24.90
C ALA A 73 12.00 1.93 -23.77
N TYR A 74 12.90 2.35 -22.88
CA TYR A 74 12.65 3.35 -21.85
C TYR A 74 13.20 4.70 -22.31
N ASN A 75 12.46 5.41 -23.16
CA ASN A 75 12.96 6.59 -23.87
C ASN A 75 14.16 6.23 -24.76
N ASN A 76 15.32 6.84 -24.49
CA ASN A 76 16.59 6.60 -25.18
C ASN A 76 17.34 5.37 -24.63
N GLU A 77 16.88 4.73 -23.55
CA GLU A 77 17.49 3.51 -23.03
C GLU A 77 16.82 2.28 -23.68
N PRO A 78 17.59 1.23 -24.01
CA PRO A 78 17.04 0.02 -24.58
C PRO A 78 16.20 -0.76 -23.55
N PHE A 79 15.33 -1.65 -24.04
CA PHE A 79 14.40 -2.43 -23.21
C PHE A 79 15.08 -3.36 -22.19
N ASP A 80 16.33 -3.77 -22.47
CA ASP A 80 17.15 -4.69 -21.68
C ASP A 80 18.13 -3.96 -20.75
N THR A 81 18.02 -2.64 -20.61
CA THR A 81 18.85 -1.85 -19.68
C THR A 81 18.74 -2.34 -18.23
N THR A 82 19.83 -2.20 -17.49
CA THR A 82 19.88 -2.41 -16.03
C THR A 82 19.40 -1.19 -15.24
N LYS A 83 19.06 -0.10 -15.93
CA LYS A 83 18.56 1.16 -15.34
C LYS A 83 17.15 1.46 -15.84
N PRO A 84 16.14 0.66 -15.45
CA PRO A 84 14.76 0.87 -15.90
C PRO A 84 14.25 2.25 -15.50
N LYS A 85 13.46 2.86 -16.38
CA LYS A 85 12.83 4.16 -16.16
C LYS A 85 11.31 4.02 -16.22
N VAL A 86 10.62 5.08 -15.82
CA VAL A 86 9.16 5.19 -15.90
C VAL A 86 8.78 6.60 -16.35
N PHE A 87 7.76 6.71 -17.21
CA PHE A 87 7.27 8.01 -17.66
C PHE A 87 6.13 8.47 -16.75
N ILE A 88 6.42 9.46 -15.90
CA ILE A 88 5.47 9.97 -14.91
C ILE A 88 5.54 11.50 -14.86
N CYS A 89 4.37 12.13 -14.71
CA CYS A 89 4.24 13.59 -14.71
C CYS A 89 4.96 14.27 -15.88
N GLY A 90 4.88 13.69 -17.10
CA GLY A 90 5.46 14.27 -18.32
C GLY A 90 6.98 14.09 -18.47
N ALA A 91 7.65 13.33 -17.62
CA ALA A 91 9.09 13.10 -17.70
C ALA A 91 9.47 11.64 -17.42
N TRP A 92 10.55 11.19 -18.06
CA TRP A 92 11.18 9.91 -17.75
C TRP A 92 12.03 10.04 -16.47
N LYS A 93 11.79 9.16 -15.51
CA LYS A 93 12.49 9.13 -14.22
C LYS A 93 13.00 7.72 -13.92
N ASP A 94 14.03 7.63 -13.09
CA ASP A 94 14.57 6.34 -12.67
C ASP A 94 13.54 5.58 -11.84
N LEU A 95 13.19 4.38 -12.28
CA LEU A 95 12.13 3.57 -11.66
C LEU A 95 12.43 3.28 -10.18
N TYR A 96 13.69 3.03 -9.84
CA TYR A 96 14.14 2.76 -8.48
C TYR A 96 13.76 3.85 -7.48
N THR A 97 13.81 5.11 -7.91
CA THR A 97 13.57 6.29 -7.06
C THR A 97 12.11 6.72 -7.02
N CYS A 98 11.26 6.15 -7.88
CA CYS A 98 9.84 6.47 -7.87
C CYS A 98 9.13 5.67 -6.78
N HIS A 99 8.43 6.38 -5.90
CA HIS A 99 7.58 5.77 -4.88
C HIS A 99 6.09 6.07 -5.09
N TRP A 100 5.71 6.85 -6.11
CA TRP A 100 4.32 7.28 -6.31
C TRP A 100 3.49 6.15 -6.92
N ILE A 101 2.82 5.37 -6.06
CA ILE A 101 2.12 4.14 -6.46
C ILE A 101 0.99 4.39 -7.46
N ASP A 102 0.32 5.53 -7.38
CA ASP A 102 -0.74 5.97 -8.30
C ASP A 102 -0.17 6.20 -9.71
N GLU A 103 1.01 6.81 -9.81
CA GLU A 103 1.67 7.09 -11.09
C GLU A 103 2.30 5.83 -11.68
N LEU A 104 2.91 4.98 -10.84
CA LEU A 104 3.40 3.66 -11.26
C LEU A 104 2.25 2.81 -11.82
N TYR A 105 1.11 2.79 -11.12
CA TYR A 105 -0.08 2.09 -11.55
C TYR A 105 -0.65 2.65 -12.85
N ASN A 106 -0.81 3.97 -12.94
CA ASN A 106 -1.29 4.63 -14.14
C ASN A 106 -0.41 4.32 -15.36
N TYR A 107 0.91 4.35 -15.19
CA TYR A 107 1.85 4.00 -16.24
C TYR A 107 1.72 2.52 -16.65
N TRP A 108 1.76 1.60 -15.68
CA TRP A 108 1.60 0.18 -15.95
C TRP A 108 0.28 -0.13 -16.68
N LEU A 109 -0.83 0.41 -16.20
CA LEU A 109 -2.15 0.15 -16.77
C LEU A 109 -2.28 0.75 -18.17
N ASN A 110 -2.09 2.06 -18.30
CA ASN A 110 -2.46 2.79 -19.51
C ASN A 110 -1.37 2.76 -20.58
N GLU A 111 -0.10 2.68 -20.20
CA GLU A 111 1.01 2.71 -21.16
C GLU A 111 1.50 1.32 -21.54
N LEU A 112 1.39 0.34 -20.63
CA LEU A 112 1.90 -1.02 -20.85
C LEU A 112 0.78 -2.02 -21.08
N LEU A 113 -0.14 -2.22 -20.14
CA LEU A 113 -1.17 -3.25 -20.23
C LEU A 113 -2.18 -3.00 -21.35
N LEU A 114 -2.92 -1.89 -21.27
CA LEU A 114 -4.04 -1.64 -22.20
C LEU A 114 -3.55 -1.38 -23.63
N LYS A 115 -2.47 -0.61 -23.80
CA LYS A 115 -1.90 -0.33 -25.14
C LYS A 115 -1.33 -1.56 -25.84
N ASN A 116 -0.88 -2.56 -25.10
CA ASN A 116 -0.25 -3.75 -25.67
C ASN A 116 -1.09 -5.03 -25.51
N LYS A 117 -2.38 -4.90 -25.13
CA LYS A 117 -3.27 -6.04 -24.86
C LYS A 117 -3.29 -7.06 -25.99
N SER A 118 -3.50 -6.64 -27.23
CA SER A 118 -3.55 -7.57 -28.38
C SER A 118 -2.24 -8.36 -28.57
N LYS A 119 -1.09 -7.74 -28.30
CA LYS A 119 0.21 -8.42 -28.37
C LYS A 119 0.40 -9.37 -27.19
N LEU A 120 -0.10 -9.03 -26.01
CA LEU A 120 -0.08 -9.91 -24.84
C LEU A 120 -0.97 -11.15 -25.06
N ASP A 121 -2.16 -10.97 -25.64
CA ASP A 121 -3.06 -12.05 -26.04
C ASP A 121 -2.38 -13.00 -27.05
N GLU A 122 -1.55 -12.47 -27.96
CA GLU A 122 -0.80 -13.26 -28.93
C GLU A 122 0.34 -14.08 -28.28
N ILE A 123 1.21 -13.42 -27.51
CA ILE A 123 2.45 -14.05 -27.00
C ILE A 123 2.24 -14.85 -25.72
N ALA A 124 1.17 -14.56 -24.99
CA ALA A 124 0.82 -15.20 -23.73
C ALA A 124 -0.70 -15.38 -23.60
N PRO A 125 -1.31 -16.23 -24.46
CA PRO A 125 -2.77 -16.38 -24.59
C PRO A 125 -3.47 -16.97 -23.36
N LYS A 126 -2.71 -17.51 -22.40
CA LYS A 126 -3.24 -18.01 -21.13
C LYS A 126 -3.31 -16.92 -20.05
N GLY A 127 -2.79 -15.72 -20.32
CA GLY A 127 -2.88 -14.60 -19.40
C GLY A 127 -4.22 -13.88 -19.53
N GLU A 128 -4.80 -13.50 -18.40
CA GLU A 128 -5.99 -12.66 -18.34
C GLU A 128 -5.57 -11.19 -18.32
N TRP A 129 -5.33 -10.61 -19.49
CA TRP A 129 -4.81 -9.24 -19.65
C TRP A 129 -5.92 -8.19 -19.54
N GLN A 130 -6.49 -8.07 -18.35
CA GLN A 130 -7.54 -7.10 -18.04
C GLN A 130 -7.34 -6.52 -16.63
N GLU A 131 -7.76 -5.28 -16.46
CA GLU A 131 -7.81 -4.63 -15.15
C GLU A 131 -9.24 -4.69 -14.61
N GLU A 132 -9.34 -4.86 -13.29
CA GLU A 132 -10.62 -4.82 -12.59
C GLU A 132 -10.93 -3.40 -12.13
N ASN A 133 -11.91 -2.74 -12.75
CA ASN A 133 -12.32 -1.36 -12.42
C ASN A 133 -12.47 -1.05 -10.91
N THR A 134 -12.70 -2.05 -10.07
CA THR A 134 -12.73 -1.94 -8.61
C THR A 134 -11.36 -1.52 -8.04
N ILE A 135 -10.27 -2.10 -8.54
CA ILE A 135 -8.89 -1.82 -8.10
C ILE A 135 -8.50 -0.38 -8.44
N SER A 136 -8.78 0.09 -9.66
CA SER A 136 -8.61 1.49 -10.06
C SER A 136 -9.21 2.49 -9.06
N LYS A 137 -10.38 2.19 -8.50
CA LYS A 137 -11.11 3.08 -7.59
C LYS A 137 -10.49 3.16 -6.19
N LEU A 138 -9.64 2.20 -5.81
CA LEU A 138 -8.98 2.17 -4.51
C LEU A 138 -7.71 3.03 -4.46
N PHE A 139 -7.04 3.24 -5.60
CA PHE A 139 -5.80 4.04 -5.65
C PHE A 139 -5.95 5.49 -5.14
N PRO A 140 -7.01 6.25 -5.46
CA PRO A 140 -7.21 7.58 -4.90
C PRO A 140 -7.29 7.60 -3.37
N LEU A 141 -7.93 6.59 -2.76
CA LEU A 141 -7.99 6.44 -1.31
C LEU A 141 -6.59 6.20 -0.74
N ILE A 142 -5.86 5.23 -1.28
CA ILE A 142 -4.53 4.86 -0.77
C ILE A 142 -3.54 6.01 -0.96
N ALA A 143 -3.48 6.62 -2.15
CA ALA A 143 -2.60 7.75 -2.44
C ALA A 143 -2.95 9.00 -1.62
N GLY A 144 -4.23 9.18 -1.26
CA GLY A 144 -4.67 10.23 -0.34
C GLY A 144 -4.06 10.11 1.06
N TYR A 145 -3.69 8.91 1.49
CA TYR A 145 -2.94 8.67 2.73
C TYR A 145 -1.43 8.63 2.50
N ASP A 146 -0.95 7.78 1.58
CA ASP A 146 0.47 7.44 1.48
C ASP A 146 1.02 7.34 0.05
N ARG A 147 0.88 8.43 -0.71
CA ARG A 147 1.39 8.50 -2.07
C ARG A 147 2.89 8.20 -2.16
N ASP A 148 3.72 8.80 -1.30
CA ASP A 148 5.18 8.81 -1.39
C ASP A 148 5.89 7.88 -0.39
N SER A 149 5.14 7.00 0.26
CA SER A 149 5.64 6.08 1.28
C SER A 149 6.03 6.77 2.59
N SER A 150 5.60 7.99 2.89
CA SER A 150 5.94 8.65 4.16
C SER A 150 4.97 8.33 5.30
N PHE A 151 3.68 8.14 5.00
CA PHE A 151 2.62 8.12 6.00
C PHE A 151 2.70 6.94 6.94
N PHE A 152 2.83 5.71 6.43
CA PHE A 152 2.87 4.51 7.28
C PHE A 152 4.26 4.24 7.90
N ARG A 153 5.30 4.99 7.50
CA ARG A 153 6.66 4.86 8.05
C ARG A 153 6.96 5.79 9.21
N TYR A 154 6.50 7.04 9.12
CA TYR A 154 6.89 8.08 10.06
C TYR A 154 5.74 8.48 10.98
N PRO A 155 6.00 8.72 12.27
CA PRO A 155 4.97 9.16 13.21
C PRO A 155 4.44 10.56 12.87
N ILE A 156 5.29 11.41 12.29
CA ILE A 156 4.98 12.78 11.85
C ILE A 156 5.45 12.93 10.41
N THR A 157 4.60 13.47 9.56
CA THR A 157 4.86 13.70 8.14
C THR A 157 4.67 15.17 7.78
N LYS A 158 4.71 15.46 6.48
CA LYS A 158 4.39 16.79 5.97
C LYS A 158 2.89 17.11 6.10
N ASN A 159 2.04 16.12 6.34
CA ASN A 159 0.60 16.30 6.50
C ASN A 159 0.16 16.04 7.95
N SER A 160 0.36 17.04 8.79
CA SER A 160 0.01 17.00 10.22
C SER A 160 -1.49 16.69 10.46
N SER A 161 -2.37 17.10 9.54
CA SER A 161 -3.81 16.82 9.65
C SER A 161 -4.13 15.33 9.50
N LEU A 162 -3.38 14.61 8.66
CA LEU A 162 -3.52 13.16 8.50
C LEU A 162 -2.77 12.41 9.61
N ASP A 163 -1.67 12.95 10.14
CA ASP A 163 -0.92 12.30 11.22
C ASP A 163 -1.77 12.05 12.47
N GLN A 164 -2.70 12.95 12.80
CA GLN A 164 -3.65 12.77 13.90
C GLN A 164 -4.54 11.53 13.71
N LYS A 165 -4.80 11.14 12.46
CA LYS A 165 -5.59 9.95 12.12
C LYS A 165 -4.79 8.65 12.28
N LYS A 166 -3.53 8.67 12.70
CA LYS A 166 -2.73 7.46 12.98
C LYS A 166 -2.93 6.94 14.40
N TYR A 167 -3.41 7.80 15.30
CA TYR A 167 -3.38 7.51 16.72
C TYR A 167 -4.71 6.92 17.18
N THR A 168 -4.61 5.76 17.83
CA THR A 168 -5.72 5.10 18.54
C THR A 168 -6.20 5.98 19.70
N MET A 169 -5.27 6.61 20.43
CA MET A 169 -5.61 7.58 21.47
C MET A 169 -5.64 8.98 20.86
N GLN A 170 -6.83 9.58 20.77
CA GLN A 170 -7.02 10.91 20.20
C GLN A 170 -7.37 11.90 21.30
N ARG A 171 -6.79 13.10 21.23
CA ARG A 171 -7.06 14.17 22.17
C ARG A 171 -8.55 14.55 22.12
N LEU A 172 -9.15 14.67 23.30
CA LEU A 172 -10.51 15.13 23.46
C LEU A 172 -10.57 16.65 23.41
N ASP A 173 -11.55 17.16 22.67
CA ASP A 173 -12.01 18.53 22.79
C ASP A 173 -12.68 18.72 24.17
N LEU A 174 -12.43 19.86 24.83
CA LEU A 174 -13.04 20.22 26.11
C LEU A 174 -14.58 20.17 26.08
N LYS A 175 -15.21 20.62 24.98
CA LYS A 175 -16.68 20.53 24.84
C LYS A 175 -17.16 19.08 24.79
N ARG A 176 -16.35 18.20 24.19
CA ARG A 176 -16.64 16.77 24.11
C ARG A 176 -16.47 16.10 25.48
N LEU A 177 -15.45 16.47 26.25
CA LEU A 177 -15.30 16.06 27.64
C LEU A 177 -16.53 16.45 28.48
N GLU A 178 -16.99 17.69 28.38
CA GLU A 178 -18.19 18.17 29.08
C GLU A 178 -19.42 17.33 28.72
N SER A 179 -19.65 17.06 27.43
CA SER A 179 -20.79 16.25 26.97
C SER A 179 -20.77 14.79 27.46
N ILE A 180 -19.57 14.23 27.67
CA ILE A 180 -19.39 12.87 28.19
C ILE A 180 -19.77 12.85 29.68
N PHE A 181 -19.31 13.84 30.45
CA PHE A 181 -19.61 13.94 31.89
C PHE A 181 -21.05 14.36 32.20
N SER A 182 -21.68 15.14 31.32
CA SER A 182 -23.09 15.52 31.44
C SER A 182 -24.06 14.39 31.05
N GLY A 183 -23.56 13.30 30.45
CA GLY A 183 -24.38 12.18 29.97
C GLY A 183 -25.13 12.48 28.66
N GLU A 184 -24.78 13.56 27.97
CA GLU A 184 -25.36 13.96 26.68
C GLU A 184 -24.73 13.24 25.48
N ASP A 185 -23.59 12.56 25.68
CA ASP A 185 -22.94 11.75 24.64
C ASP A 185 -23.74 10.47 24.32
N THR A 186 -24.55 10.55 23.27
CA THR A 186 -25.49 9.51 22.82
C THR A 186 -24.86 8.43 21.91
N ARG A 187 -23.54 8.46 21.71
CA ARG A 187 -22.87 7.50 20.81
C ARG A 187 -22.97 6.08 21.35
N LYS A 188 -23.36 5.14 20.49
CA LYS A 188 -23.54 3.72 20.82
C LYS A 188 -22.27 3.16 21.48
N ASN A 189 -22.48 2.35 22.53
CA ASN A 189 -21.40 1.61 23.16
C ASN A 189 -20.69 0.72 22.15
N LYS A 190 -19.37 0.87 22.06
CA LYS A 190 -18.49 0.01 21.28
C LYS A 190 -18.40 -1.37 21.93
N LYS A 191 -17.99 -2.36 21.12
CA LYS A 191 -17.96 -3.78 21.51
C LYS A 191 -17.07 -4.05 22.75
N PHE A 192 -16.05 -3.23 22.98
CA PHE A 192 -15.11 -3.38 24.11
C PHE A 192 -15.15 -2.23 25.14
N GLY A 193 -16.19 -1.39 25.11
CA GLY A 193 -16.25 -0.19 25.94
C GLY A 193 -15.34 0.93 25.42
N ARG A 194 -15.39 2.11 26.05
CA ARG A 194 -14.59 3.28 25.67
C ARG A 194 -13.51 3.50 26.73
N VAL A 195 -12.26 3.68 26.28
CA VAL A 195 -11.13 3.95 27.18
C VAL A 195 -10.82 5.44 27.13
N PHE A 196 -10.71 6.03 28.32
CA PHE A 196 -10.34 7.44 28.49
C PHE A 196 -9.08 7.55 29.34
N MET A 197 -8.21 8.49 28.99
CA MET A 197 -7.12 8.96 29.84
C MET A 197 -7.38 10.43 30.12
N LEU A 198 -7.39 10.82 31.39
CA LEU A 198 -7.58 12.20 31.83
C LEU A 198 -6.33 12.63 32.56
N LEU A 199 -5.86 13.85 32.27
CA LEU A 199 -4.75 14.47 32.97
C LEU A 199 -5.32 15.52 33.92
N GLU A 200 -4.96 15.39 35.20
CA GLU A 200 -5.39 16.25 36.29
C GLU A 200 -4.18 17.07 36.76
N ASN A 201 -4.37 18.35 37.07
CA ASN A 201 -3.34 19.19 37.69
C ASN A 201 -3.36 19.06 39.23
N ASP A 202 -2.44 19.74 39.92
CA ASP A 202 -2.36 19.69 41.39
C ASP A 202 -3.61 20.25 42.09
N ASP A 203 -4.37 21.12 41.40
CA ASP A 203 -5.62 21.73 41.88
C ASP A 203 -6.86 20.85 41.62
N LYS A 204 -6.65 19.62 41.11
CA LYS A 204 -7.69 18.64 40.75
C LYS A 204 -8.56 19.00 39.55
N GLU A 205 -8.06 19.87 38.68
CA GLU A 205 -8.73 20.25 37.45
C GLU A 205 -8.27 19.36 36.29
N ILE A 206 -9.22 18.91 35.46
CA ILE A 206 -8.91 18.18 34.23
C ILE A 206 -8.34 19.15 33.21
N VAL A 207 -7.06 19.01 32.87
CA VAL A 207 -6.34 19.88 31.92
C VAL A 207 -6.19 19.27 30.54
N ASP A 208 -6.33 17.94 30.43
CA ASP A 208 -6.32 17.25 29.14
C ASP A 208 -7.08 15.93 29.19
N GLY A 209 -7.45 15.43 28.02
CA GLY A 209 -8.10 14.13 27.90
C GLY A 209 -7.81 13.46 26.57
N PHE A 210 -7.80 12.13 26.58
CA PHE A 210 -7.67 11.30 25.40
C PHE A 210 -8.73 10.21 25.41
N GLU A 211 -9.27 9.90 24.25
CA GLU A 211 -10.25 8.83 24.05
C GLU A 211 -9.71 7.81 23.06
N SER A 212 -9.94 6.53 23.34
CA SER A 212 -9.62 5.45 22.41
C SER A 212 -10.60 5.40 21.24
N THR A 213 -10.02 5.36 20.04
CA THR A 213 -10.71 5.15 18.78
C THR A 213 -10.32 3.78 18.25
N GLU A 214 -11.28 2.85 18.23
CA GLU A 214 -11.15 1.57 17.51
C GLU A 214 -11.03 1.79 15.99
N ASP A 215 -10.38 0.84 15.31
CA ASP A 215 -10.32 0.72 13.85
C ASP A 215 -9.79 1.94 13.10
N VAL A 216 -8.80 2.57 13.70
CA VAL A 216 -8.05 3.65 13.07
C VAL A 216 -7.37 3.11 11.80
N LEU A 217 -7.65 3.75 10.66
CA LEU A 217 -7.12 3.38 9.34
C LEU A 217 -7.62 2.03 8.77
N ASP A 218 -8.69 1.42 9.31
CA ASP A 218 -9.18 0.13 8.79
C ASP A 218 -9.54 0.23 7.29
N ASN A 219 -10.26 1.28 6.89
CA ASN A 219 -10.66 1.48 5.50
C ASN A 219 -9.49 1.48 4.49
N VAL A 220 -8.40 2.19 4.79
CA VAL A 220 -7.22 2.23 3.92
C VAL A 220 -6.41 0.92 4.04
N THR A 221 -6.42 0.27 5.19
CA THR A 221 -5.75 -1.02 5.38
C THR A 221 -6.42 -2.13 4.57
N GLN A 222 -7.76 -2.18 4.55
CA GLN A 222 -8.51 -3.11 3.70
C GLN A 222 -8.25 -2.84 2.21
N ALA A 223 -8.28 -1.57 1.79
CA ALA A 223 -7.96 -1.19 0.41
C ALA A 223 -6.55 -1.62 0.01
N LEU A 224 -5.55 -1.42 0.89
CA LEU A 224 -4.18 -1.88 0.68
C LEU A 224 -4.07 -3.40 0.55
N LYS A 225 -4.78 -4.14 1.41
CA LYS A 225 -4.83 -5.61 1.35
C LYS A 225 -5.40 -6.09 0.01
N GLU A 226 -6.53 -5.54 -0.41
CA GLU A 226 -7.20 -5.89 -1.66
C GLU A 226 -6.31 -5.60 -2.89
N VAL A 227 -5.77 -4.39 -2.97
CA VAL A 227 -4.88 -3.98 -4.06
C VAL A 227 -3.61 -4.81 -4.07
N SER A 228 -3.00 -5.08 -2.91
CA SER A 228 -1.80 -5.92 -2.84
C SER A 228 -2.07 -7.36 -3.24
N TYR A 229 -3.23 -7.93 -2.91
CA TYR A 229 -3.61 -9.27 -3.33
C TYR A 229 -3.81 -9.35 -4.85
N TYR A 230 -4.48 -8.35 -5.44
CA TYR A 230 -4.60 -8.24 -6.88
C TYR A 230 -3.22 -8.25 -7.56
N PHE A 231 -2.29 -7.42 -7.07
CA PHE A 231 -0.95 -7.36 -7.64
C PHE A 231 -0.11 -8.62 -7.43
N TYR A 232 -0.29 -9.30 -6.29
CA TYR A 232 0.29 -10.62 -6.06
C TYR A 232 -0.19 -11.63 -7.12
N CYS A 233 -1.50 -11.69 -7.36
CA CYS A 233 -2.10 -12.61 -8.35
C CYS A 233 -1.65 -12.29 -9.79
N ILE A 234 -1.74 -11.03 -10.22
CA ILE A 234 -1.37 -10.66 -11.60
C ILE A 234 0.15 -10.76 -11.83
N HIS A 235 0.97 -10.55 -10.79
CA HIS A 235 2.41 -10.80 -10.87
C HIS A 235 2.68 -12.29 -11.10
N ILE A 236 2.09 -13.18 -10.30
CA ILE A 236 2.23 -14.64 -10.48
C ILE A 236 1.78 -15.06 -11.87
N MET A 237 0.62 -14.59 -12.32
CA MET A 237 0.10 -14.86 -13.66
C MET A 237 1.13 -14.42 -14.71
N THR A 238 1.62 -13.18 -14.63
CA THR A 238 2.62 -12.64 -15.57
C THR A 238 3.89 -13.48 -15.60
N ARG A 239 4.40 -13.90 -14.43
CA ARG A 239 5.58 -14.76 -14.34
C ARG A 239 5.35 -16.10 -15.04
N ILE A 240 4.19 -16.71 -14.83
CA ILE A 240 3.87 -18.01 -15.41
C ILE A 240 3.64 -17.92 -16.92
N THR A 241 2.78 -17.01 -17.36
CA THR A 241 2.28 -16.98 -18.75
C THR A 241 3.24 -16.26 -19.69
N LEU A 242 3.83 -15.16 -19.26
CA LEU A 242 4.69 -14.31 -20.09
C LEU A 242 6.18 -14.58 -19.90
N CYS A 243 6.59 -15.11 -18.74
CA CYS A 243 7.99 -15.38 -18.43
C CYS A 243 8.36 -16.87 -18.38
N GLY A 244 7.42 -17.78 -18.67
CA GLY A 244 7.68 -19.23 -18.62
C GLY A 244 7.97 -19.74 -17.20
N GLY A 245 7.52 -19.00 -16.18
CA GLY A 245 7.73 -19.32 -14.77
C GLY A 245 9.05 -18.82 -14.17
N ASN A 246 9.86 -18.05 -14.92
CA ASN A 246 11.01 -17.28 -14.43
C ASN A 246 10.67 -15.80 -14.22
#